data_AF-A0A661IXD4-F1
#
_entry.id   AF-A0A661IXD4-F1
#
_cell.length_a   1.000
_cell.length_b   1.000
_cell.length_c   1.000
_cell.angle_alpha   90.00
_cell.angle_beta   90.00
_cell.angle_gamma   90.00
#
_symmetry.space_group_name_H-M   'P 1'
#
loop_
_entity.id
_entity.type
_entity.pdbx_description
1 polymer ?
#
loop_
_entity_poly.entity_id
_entity_poly.type
_entity_poly.pdbx_seq_one_letter_code
_entity_poly.pdbx_strand_id
1 'polypeptide(L)'
;MMSLFLSPPLFLIISFLFSMLGMGGSQLYVPILYWLGMGFKHEAIPLGLLLNVATSSSATSTYLRHGLIRVRLAVPFAIVMIISAPVGAFLNFQVSTRVVIAVFALFTLAGQSLP
;
A
#
# COMPACT_ATOMS: atom_id res chain seq x y z
N MET A 1 -25.72 9.28 -5.72
CA MET A 1 -26.33 8.74 -4.48
C MET A 1 -26.32 7.20 -4.46
N MET A 2 -26.78 6.51 -5.52
CA MET A 2 -26.72 5.02 -5.60
C MET A 2 -25.28 4.44 -5.56
N SER A 3 -24.30 5.16 -6.11
CA SER A 3 -22.89 4.75 -6.13
C SER A 3 -22.19 4.80 -4.77
N LEU A 4 -22.73 5.52 -3.78
CA LEU A 4 -22.13 5.67 -2.43
C LEU A 4 -22.50 4.52 -1.49
N PHE A 5 -23.62 3.82 -1.76
CA PHE A 5 -24.11 2.71 -0.94
C PHE A 5 -23.55 1.36 -1.37
N LEU A 6 -23.18 1.22 -2.64
CA LEU A 6 -22.58 -0.01 -3.18
C LEU A 6 -21.09 -0.13 -2.87
N SER A 7 -20.46 0.99 -2.50
CA SER A 7 -19.03 1.11 -2.38
C SER A 7 -18.44 0.50 -1.09
N PRO A 8 -19.10 0.55 0.10
CA PRO A 8 -18.62 -0.13 1.31
C PRO A 8 -18.55 -1.68 1.24
N PRO A 9 -19.60 -2.40 0.76
CA PRO A 9 -19.54 -3.87 0.73
C PRO A 9 -18.54 -4.39 -0.30
N LEU A 10 -18.37 -3.70 -1.43
CA LEU A 10 -17.36 -4.02 -2.43
C LEU A 10 -15.94 -3.88 -1.86
N PHE A 11 -15.69 -2.81 -1.12
CA PHE A 11 -14.41 -2.61 -0.43
C PHE A 11 -14.13 -3.69 0.60
N LEU A 12 -15.13 -4.12 1.35
CA LEU A 12 -14.97 -5.16 2.36
C LEU A 12 -14.55 -6.49 1.73
N ILE A 13 -15.20 -6.90 0.63
CA ILE A 13 -14.88 -8.14 -0.09
C ILE A 13 -13.46 -8.08 -0.67
N ILE A 14 -13.11 -6.97 -1.32
CA ILE A 14 -11.76 -6.79 -1.91
C ILE A 14 -10.69 -6.75 -0.82
N SER A 15 -10.93 -6.04 0.29
CA SER A 15 -10.01 -5.95 1.43
C SER A 15 -9.79 -7.30 2.09
N PHE A 16 -10.86 -8.07 2.24
CA PHE A 16 -10.82 -9.39 2.85
C PHE A 16 -9.97 -10.34 1.99
N LEU A 17 -10.19 -10.35 0.68
CA LEU A 17 -9.42 -11.17 -0.27
C LEU A 17 -7.94 -10.73 -0.34
N PHE A 18 -7.65 -9.44 -0.42
CA PHE A 18 -6.27 -8.93 -0.45
C PHE A 18 -5.53 -9.09 0.88
N SER A 19 -6.25 -9.09 2.01
CA SER A 19 -5.67 -9.43 3.31
C SER A 19 -5.30 -10.91 3.41
N MET A 20 -6.07 -11.81 2.81
CA MET A 20 -5.71 -13.23 2.71
C MET A 20 -4.52 -13.46 1.76
N LEU A 21 -4.31 -12.59 0.77
CA LEU A 21 -3.16 -12.59 -0.15
C LEU A 21 -1.87 -12.03 0.46
N GLY A 22 -1.89 -11.55 1.70
CA GLY A 22 -0.67 -11.13 2.41
C GLY A 22 -0.12 -9.75 2.03
N MET A 23 -0.84 -8.96 1.21
CA MET A 23 -0.43 -7.59 0.84
C MET A 23 -0.71 -6.54 1.93
N GLY A 24 -1.46 -6.93 2.98
CA GLY A 24 -1.88 -6.05 4.07
C GLY A 24 -2.92 -5.02 3.61
N GLY A 25 -3.95 -4.76 4.42
CA GLY A 25 -5.04 -3.83 4.11
C GLY A 25 -4.65 -2.35 3.91
N SER A 26 -3.35 -2.06 3.79
CA SER A 26 -2.76 -0.71 3.70
C SER A 26 -3.23 0.09 2.50
N GLN A 27 -3.48 -0.58 1.36
CA GLN A 27 -3.97 0.04 0.13
C GLN A 27 -5.41 0.58 0.28
N LEU A 28 -6.14 0.14 1.30
CA LEU A 28 -7.55 0.46 1.50
C LEU A 28 -7.77 1.50 2.59
N TYR A 29 -6.76 1.83 3.39
CA TYR A 29 -6.89 2.85 4.44
C TYR A 29 -7.17 4.24 3.88
N VAL A 30 -6.48 4.69 2.83
CA VAL A 30 -6.67 6.04 2.27
C VAL A 30 -8.09 6.26 1.70
N PRO A 31 -8.66 5.34 0.88
CA PRO A 31 -10.04 5.46 0.42
C PRO A 31 -11.07 5.45 1.56
N ILE A 32 -10.88 4.59 2.57
CA ILE A 32 -11.81 4.46 3.70
C ILE A 32 -11.81 5.75 4.53
N LEU A 33 -10.62 6.27 4.86
CA LEU A 33 -10.46 7.50 5.64
C LEU A 33 -11.05 8.71 4.90
N TYR A 34 -10.95 8.76 3.57
CA TYR A 34 -11.62 9.78 2.78
C TYR A 34 -13.15 9.69 2.81
N TRP A 35 -13.69 8.48 2.69
CA TRP A 35 -15.14 8.27 2.77
C TRP A 35 -15.70 8.55 4.16
N LEU A 36 -14.88 8.47 5.21
CA LEU A 36 -15.20 8.95 6.56
C LEU A 36 -15.24 10.49 6.67
N GLY A 37 -15.01 11.22 5.58
CA GLY A 37 -15.11 12.67 5.53
C GLY A 37 -13.81 13.42 5.87
N MET A 38 -12.69 12.71 6.05
CA MET A 38 -11.39 13.34 6.28
C MET A 38 -10.79 13.90 5.00
N GLY A 39 -10.13 15.06 5.10
CA GLY A 39 -9.50 15.72 3.97
C GLY A 39 -8.47 14.82 3.30
N PHE A 40 -8.65 14.55 2.00
CA PHE A 40 -7.82 13.58 1.25
C PHE A 40 -6.32 13.84 1.39
N LYS A 41 -5.93 15.11 1.24
CA LYS A 41 -4.53 15.53 1.19
C LYS A 41 -3.91 15.87 2.54
N HIS A 42 -4.71 16.10 3.59
CA HIS A 42 -4.21 16.57 4.88
C HIS A 42 -4.39 15.54 6.00
N GLU A 43 -5.35 14.63 5.88
CA GLU A 43 -5.68 13.68 6.94
C GLU A 43 -5.61 12.24 6.45
N ALA A 44 -6.31 11.90 5.35
CA ALA A 44 -6.45 10.51 4.92
C ALA A 44 -5.12 9.88 4.48
N ILE A 45 -4.30 10.59 3.70
CA ILE A 45 -2.97 10.12 3.27
C ILE A 45 -2.00 9.95 4.45
N PRO A 46 -1.74 10.95 5.30
CA PRO A 46 -0.80 10.80 6.40
C PRO A 46 -1.24 9.74 7.41
N LEU A 47 -2.54 9.64 7.71
CA LEU A 47 -3.07 8.58 8.58
C LEU A 47 -2.92 7.20 7.92
N GLY A 48 -3.20 7.07 6.62
CA GLY A 48 -3.01 5.82 5.89
C GLY A 48 -1.54 5.36 5.88
N LEU A 49 -0.59 6.29 5.76
CA LEU A 49 0.85 6.00 5.86
C LEU A 49 1.23 5.56 7.27
N LEU A 50 0.71 6.23 8.30
CA LEU A 50 0.99 5.91 9.70
C LEU A 50 0.44 4.51 10.06
N LEU A 51 -0.78 4.21 9.61
CA LEU A 51 -1.37 2.87 9.74
C LEU A 51 -0.56 1.82 8.99
N ASN A 52 -0.07 2.12 7.78
CA ASN A 52 0.80 1.20 7.05
C ASN A 52 2.09 0.88 7.83
N VAL A 53 2.74 1.89 8.43
CA VAL A 53 3.91 1.69 9.29
C VAL A 53 3.57 0.81 10.49
N ALA A 54 2.42 1.04 11.14
CA ALA A 54 1.98 0.25 12.28
C ALA A 54 1.72 -1.21 11.90
N THR A 55 0.99 -1.47 10.82
CA THR A 55 0.68 -2.83 10.34
C THR A 55 1.94 -3.55 9.86
N SER A 56 2.79 -2.87 9.09
CA SER A 56 4.06 -3.44 8.61
C SER A 56 5.04 -3.74 9.74
N SER A 57 5.06 -2.92 10.80
CA SER A 57 5.85 -3.17 12.00
C SER A 57 5.31 -4.35 12.81
N SER A 58 3.98 -4.47 12.94
CA SER A 58 3.33 -5.60 13.60
C SER A 58 3.58 -6.92 12.86
N ALA A 59 3.44 -6.91 11.53
CA ALA A 59 3.79 -8.02 10.66
C ALA A 59 5.27 -8.38 10.79
N THR A 60 6.17 -7.39 10.67
CA THR A 60 7.62 -7.58 10.82
C THR A 60 7.95 -8.23 12.16
N SER A 61 7.42 -7.72 13.28
CA SER A 61 7.64 -8.28 14.61
C SER A 61 7.17 -9.74 14.71
N THR A 62 6.03 -10.05 14.11
CA THR A 62 5.48 -11.42 14.07
C THR A 62 6.37 -12.34 13.22
N TYR A 63 6.71 -11.95 11.99
CA TYR A 63 7.57 -12.73 11.10
C TYR A 63 9.01 -12.88 11.63
N LEU A 64 9.51 -11.89 12.38
CA LEU A 64 10.81 -11.95 13.04
C LEU A 64 10.81 -13.02 14.15
N ARG A 65 9.73 -13.11 14.94
CA ARG A 65 9.57 -14.13 15.98
C ARG A 65 9.47 -15.55 15.42
N HIS A 66 8.90 -15.71 14.22
CA HIS A 66 8.83 -16.99 13.53
C HIS A 66 10.09 -17.35 12.73
N GLY A 67 11.15 -16.51 12.76
CA GLY A 67 12.41 -16.77 12.06
C GLY A 67 12.32 -16.72 10.53
N LEU A 68 11.20 -16.20 9.99
CA LEU A 68 10.93 -16.14 8.56
C LEU A 68 11.64 -14.96 7.88
N ILE A 69 12.22 -14.03 8.66
CA ILE A 69 12.95 -12.87 8.15
C ILE A 69 14.45 -13.14 8.12
N ARG A 70 15.04 -13.13 6.93
CA ARG A 70 16.50 -13.09 6.76
C ARG A 70 17.02 -11.67 7.02
N VAL A 71 17.25 -11.34 8.28
CA VAL A 71 17.66 -9.98 8.74
C VAL A 71 18.85 -9.43 7.95
N ARG A 72 19.81 -10.29 7.58
CA ARG A 72 21.02 -9.93 6.81
C ARG A 72 20.72 -9.40 5.41
N LEU A 73 19.59 -9.80 4.81
CA LEU A 73 19.09 -9.30 3.52
C LEU A 73 18.06 -8.19 3.72
N ALA A 74 17.20 -8.31 4.73
CA ALA A 74 16.11 -7.36 4.98
C ALA A 74 16.61 -5.96 5.35
N VAL A 75 17.66 -5.85 6.17
CA VAL A 75 18.21 -4.56 6.63
C VAL A 75 18.77 -3.71 5.49
N PRO A 76 19.70 -4.19 4.63
CA PRO A 76 20.19 -3.38 3.52
C PRO A 76 19.08 -3.02 2.53
N PHE A 77 18.12 -3.91 2.28
CA PHE A 77 16.95 -3.61 1.45
C PHE A 77 16.07 -2.49 2.04
N ALA A 78 15.79 -2.55 3.35
CA ALA A 78 15.02 -1.52 4.03
C ALA A 78 15.69 -0.15 3.95
N ILE A 79 17.02 -0.08 4.14
CA ILE A 79 17.78 1.16 4.02
C ILE A 79 17.66 1.75 2.61
N VAL A 80 17.88 0.92 1.59
CA VAL A 80 17.77 1.35 0.19
C VAL A 80 16.35 1.83 -0.14
N MET A 81 15.32 1.13 0.33
CA MET A 81 13.92 1.53 0.16
C MET A 81 13.61 2.88 0.80
N ILE A 82 14.06 3.10 2.03
CA ILE A 82 13.85 4.37 2.75
C ILE A 82 14.51 5.54 2.02
N ILE A 83 15.74 5.36 1.54
CA ILE A 83 16.48 6.39 0.81
C ILE A 83 15.85 6.65 -0.57
N SER A 84 15.36 5.61 -1.23
CA SER A 84 14.77 5.71 -2.58
C SER A 84 13.34 6.24 -2.58
N ALA A 85 12.60 6.12 -1.48
CA ALA A 85 11.22 6.59 -1.35
C ALA A 85 11.03 8.10 -1.67
N PRO A 86 11.80 9.04 -1.09
CA PRO A 86 11.67 10.46 -1.44
C PRO A 86 12.08 10.75 -2.89
N VAL A 87 13.07 10.04 -3.44
CA VAL A 87 13.49 10.18 -4.84
C VAL A 87 12.36 9.74 -5.79
N GLY A 88 11.72 8.61 -5.50
CA GLY A 88 10.57 8.12 -6.24
C GLY A 88 9.35 9.05 -6.14
N ALA A 89 9.09 9.62 -4.97
CA ALA A 89 8.03 10.62 -4.79
C ALA A 89 8.28 11.87 -5.62
N PHE A 90 9.52 12.37 -5.66
CA PHE A 90 9.90 13.55 -6.44
C PHE A 90 9.78 13.30 -7.96
N LEU A 91 10.19 12.12 -8.43
CA LEU A 91 9.97 11.73 -9.83
C LEU A 91 8.48 11.64 -10.18
N ASN A 92 7.64 11.14 -9.27
CA ASN A 92 6.21 11.00 -9.51
C ASN A 92 5.53 12.35 -9.82
N PHE A 93 5.97 13.44 -9.18
CA PHE A 93 5.46 14.79 -9.45
C PHE A 93 5.75 15.30 -10.87
N GLN A 94 6.78 14.81 -11.54
CA GLN A 94 7.15 15.24 -12.89
C GLN A 94 6.53 14.38 -14.00
N VAL A 95 5.97 13.21 -13.67
CA VAL A 95 5.45 12.25 -14.64
C VAL A 95 3.92 12.36 -14.73
N SER A 96 3.39 12.43 -15.95
CA SER A 96 1.94 12.51 -16.18
C SER A 96 1.21 11.30 -15.59
N THR A 97 0.11 11.54 -14.87
CA THR A 97 -0.68 10.51 -14.15
C THR A 97 -1.06 9.31 -15.03
N ARG A 98 -1.31 9.53 -16.33
CA ARG A 98 -1.62 8.45 -17.28
C ARG A 98 -0.47 7.48 -17.47
N VAL A 99 0.77 7.97 -17.50
CA VAL A 99 1.98 7.15 -17.67
C VAL A 99 2.25 6.35 -16.41
N VAL A 100 2.08 6.95 -15.23
CA VAL A 100 2.23 6.25 -13.94
C VAL A 100 1.22 5.10 -13.85
N ILE A 101 -0.06 5.34 -14.18
CA ILE A 101 -1.11 4.30 -14.17
C ILE A 101 -0.79 3.20 -15.19
N ALA A 102 -0.36 3.55 -16.40
CA ALA A 102 -0.01 2.58 -17.43
C ALA A 102 1.18 1.69 -17.02
N VAL A 103 2.25 2.29 -16.49
CA VAL A 103 3.42 1.54 -15.99
C VAL A 103 3.06 0.65 -14.82
N PHE A 104 2.25 1.14 -13.87
CA PHE A 104 1.83 0.37 -12.71
C PHE A 104 0.93 -0.82 -13.12
N ALA A 105 0.00 -0.61 -14.05
CA ALA A 105 -0.83 -1.67 -14.62
C ALA A 105 0.02 -2.73 -15.34
N LEU A 106 1.00 -2.29 -16.14
CA LEU A 106 1.92 -3.19 -16.85
C LEU A 106 2.79 -4.00 -15.89
N PHE A 107 3.32 -3.36 -14.85
CA PHE A 107 4.14 -3.99 -13.83
C PHE A 107 3.35 -5.01 -13.00
N THR A 108 2.10 -4.69 -12.67
CA THR A 108 1.21 -5.60 -11.94
C THR A 108 0.84 -6.83 -12.78
N LEU A 109 0.59 -6.64 -14.07
CA LEU A 109 0.36 -7.73 -15.02
C LEU A 109 1.60 -8.62 -15.16
N ALA A 110 2.79 -8.01 -15.29
CA ALA A 110 4.05 -8.74 -15.37
C ALA A 110 4.35 -9.52 -14.08
N GLY A 111 4.07 -8.92 -12.91
CA GLY A 111 4.27 -9.57 -11.60
C GLY A 111 3.36 -10.77 -11.34
N GLN A 112 2.14 -10.79 -11.90
CA GLN A 112 1.26 -11.96 -11.85
C GLN A 112 1.64 -13.07 -12.84
N SER A 113 2.45 -12.76 -13.85
CA SER A 113 2.83 -13.72 -14.89
C SER A 113 4.04 -14.59 -14.55
N LEU A 114 4.67 -14.39 -13.39
CA LEU A 114 5.79 -15.20 -12.93
C LEU A 114 5.30 -16.24 -11.88
N PRO A 115 5.38 -17.55 -12.17
CA PRO A 115 4.97 -18.61 -11.25
C PRO A 115 5.87 -18.72 -10.00
#